data_AF-A0A8T0T824-F1
#
_entry.id   AF-A0A8T0T824-F1
#
_cell.length_a   1.000
_cell.length_b   1.000
_cell.length_c   1.000
_cell.angle_alpha   90.00
_cell.angle_beta   90.00
_cell.angle_gamma   90.00
#
_symmetry.space_group_name_H-M   'P 1'
#
loop_
_entity.id
_entity.type
_entity.pdbx_description
1 polymer ?
#
loop_
_entity_poly.entity_id
_entity_poly.type
_entity_poly.pdbx_seq_one_letter_code
_entity_poly.pdbx_strand_id
1 'polypeptide(L)'
;MAKQQILLLILVASIHHIAYAAAATTSANLTADATTTAYDILEKNNFPRGLLPKGVRSYILNPDGKLEVTLSRECRFPVNLGGQRFNLQFASTFGGVIHAGSITEVYGVDVQVKYAWLGFSQVEPCR
;
A
#
# COMPACT_ATOMS: atom_id res chain seq x y z
N MET A 1 58.00 -11.86 -11.71
CA MET A 1 56.74 -12.02 -10.96
C MET A 1 55.52 -11.40 -11.67
N ALA A 2 55.42 -11.49 -13.01
CA ALA A 2 54.28 -10.94 -13.77
C ALA A 2 53.29 -12.02 -14.26
N LYS A 3 53.68 -13.30 -14.23
CA LYS A 3 52.89 -14.39 -14.82
C LYS A 3 51.76 -14.91 -13.90
N GLN A 4 51.89 -14.70 -12.59
CA GLN A 4 50.91 -15.13 -11.59
C GLN A 4 49.80 -14.09 -11.35
N GLN A 5 50.07 -12.81 -11.62
CA GLN A 5 49.06 -11.74 -11.58
C GLN A 5 48.15 -11.73 -12.81
N ILE A 6 48.62 -12.22 -13.96
CA ILE A 6 47.80 -12.36 -15.17
C ILE A 6 46.75 -13.47 -15.00
N LEU A 7 47.06 -14.54 -14.26
CA LEU A 7 46.14 -15.66 -14.02
C LEU A 7 44.94 -15.26 -13.14
N LEU A 8 45.11 -14.30 -12.23
CA LEU A 8 44.07 -13.81 -11.33
C LEU A 8 43.04 -12.92 -12.03
N LEU A 9 43.42 -12.21 -13.09
CA LEU A 9 42.49 -11.35 -13.85
C LEU A 9 41.52 -12.15 -14.73
N ILE A 10 41.88 -13.37 -15.14
CA ILE A 10 41.04 -14.21 -16.00
C ILE A 10 39.88 -14.84 -15.21
N LEU A 11 40.02 -15.01 -13.88
CA LEU A 11 38.97 -15.56 -13.01
C LEU A 11 37.85 -14.57 -12.69
N VAL A 12 38.11 -13.25 -12.77
CA VAL A 12 37.11 -12.21 -12.44
C VAL A 12 36.23 -11.83 -13.64
N ALA A 13 36.59 -12.27 -14.85
CA ALA A 13 35.77 -12.05 -16.05
C ALA A 13 34.57 -13.02 -16.19
N SER A 14 34.40 -13.94 -15.24
CA SER A 14 33.35 -14.98 -15.29
C SER A 14 32.01 -14.57 -14.68
N ILE A 15 31.86 -13.33 -14.21
CA ILE A 15 30.55 -12.80 -13.80
C ILE A 15 30.06 -11.93 -14.95
N HIS A 16 29.11 -12.45 -15.72
CA HIS A 16 27.97 -11.79 -16.40
C HIS A 16 27.41 -12.69 -17.50
N HIS A 17 27.05 -13.94 -17.18
CA HIS A 17 25.96 -14.58 -17.91
C HIS A 17 24.64 -14.05 -17.32
N ILE A 18 24.18 -12.92 -17.87
CA ILE A 18 22.83 -12.43 -17.63
C ILE A 18 21.88 -13.45 -18.26
N ALA A 19 21.33 -14.34 -17.43
CA ALA A 19 20.18 -15.14 -17.78
C ALA A 19 19.00 -14.17 -17.95
N TYR A 20 18.75 -13.75 -19.19
CA TYR A 20 17.50 -13.08 -19.53
C TYR A 20 16.40 -14.14 -19.55
N ALA A 21 15.92 -14.51 -18.36
CA ALA A 21 14.64 -15.18 -18.25
C ALA A 21 13.59 -14.15 -18.65
N ALA A 22 13.11 -14.22 -19.90
CA ALA A 22 11.87 -13.58 -20.30
C ALA A 22 10.75 -14.25 -19.48
N ALA A 23 10.51 -13.74 -18.28
CA ALA A 23 9.29 -14.02 -17.56
C ALA A 23 8.16 -13.45 -18.41
N ALA A 24 7.52 -14.30 -19.21
CA ALA A 24 6.25 -13.99 -19.82
C ALA A 24 5.30 -13.66 -18.67
N THR A 25 5.13 -12.36 -18.39
CA THR A 25 4.13 -11.89 -17.46
C THR A 25 2.81 -12.16 -18.17
N THR A 26 2.24 -13.33 -17.92
CA THR A 26 0.85 -13.59 -18.25
C THR A 26 0.06 -12.54 -17.48
N SER A 27 -0.32 -11.46 -18.16
CA SER A 27 -1.31 -10.53 -17.64
C SER A 27 -2.57 -11.34 -17.45
N ALA A 28 -2.78 -11.82 -16.22
CA ALA A 28 -4.07 -12.32 -15.81
C ALA A 28 -4.99 -11.11 -15.95
N ASN A 29 -5.73 -11.07 -17.05
CA ASN A 29 -6.86 -10.19 -17.21
C ASN A 29 -7.91 -10.75 -16.26
N LEU A 30 -7.75 -10.42 -14.97
CA LEU A 30 -8.77 -10.61 -13.96
C LEU A 30 -9.91 -9.73 -14.42
N THR A 31 -10.83 -10.31 -15.19
CA THR A 31 -12.17 -9.79 -15.33
C THR A 31 -12.65 -9.60 -13.91
N ALA A 32 -12.66 -8.33 -13.48
CA ALA A 32 -13.13 -7.91 -12.18
C ALA A 32 -14.49 -8.56 -12.01
N ASP A 33 -14.54 -9.58 -11.17
CA ASP A 33 -15.77 -10.19 -10.74
C ASP A 33 -16.65 -9.05 -10.27
N ALA A 34 -17.83 -8.95 -10.88
CA ALA A 34 -18.68 -7.78 -10.86
C ALA A 34 -19.27 -7.58 -9.46
N THR A 35 -18.45 -7.14 -8.50
CA THR A 35 -18.78 -6.51 -7.20
C THR A 35 -17.57 -6.40 -6.25
N THR A 36 -16.32 -6.60 -6.68
CA THR A 36 -15.20 -6.33 -5.77
C THR A 36 -15.11 -4.82 -5.50
N THR A 37 -15.27 -4.41 -4.24
CA THR A 37 -15.04 -3.03 -3.78
C THR A 37 -13.67 -2.90 -3.13
N ALA A 38 -13.19 -1.66 -2.93
CA ALA A 38 -11.97 -1.43 -2.16
C ALA A 38 -12.06 -1.98 -0.73
N TYR A 39 -13.27 -2.03 -0.16
CA TYR A 39 -13.52 -2.60 1.17
C TYR A 39 -13.37 -4.13 1.17
N ASP A 40 -13.76 -4.81 0.09
CA ASP A 40 -13.58 -6.25 -0.06
C ASP A 40 -12.11 -6.63 -0.19
N ILE A 41 -11.29 -5.78 -0.84
CA ILE A 41 -9.85 -5.98 -0.93
C ILE A 41 -9.21 -5.94 0.45
N LEU A 42 -9.62 -5.01 1.31
CA LEU A 42 -9.15 -4.95 2.69
C LEU A 42 -9.50 -6.24 3.46
N GLU A 43 -10.77 -6.64 3.41
CA GLU A 43 -11.25 -7.81 4.14
C GLU A 43 -10.51 -9.09 3.72
N LYS A 44 -10.31 -9.29 2.40
CA LYS A 44 -9.53 -10.40 1.86
C LYS A 44 -8.06 -10.41 2.32
N ASN A 45 -7.51 -9.26 2.68
CA ASN A 45 -6.14 -9.11 3.18
C ASN A 45 -6.08 -8.99 4.71
N ASN A 46 -7.11 -9.44 5.43
CA ASN A 46 -7.22 -9.41 6.89
C ASN A 46 -7.27 -8.00 7.51
N PHE A 47 -7.81 -7.04 6.77
CA PHE A 47 -8.05 -5.68 7.27
C PHE A 47 -9.53 -5.41 7.54
N PRO A 48 -9.84 -4.62 8.59
CA PRO A 48 -11.20 -4.19 8.81
C PRO A 48 -11.64 -3.24 7.69
N ARG A 49 -12.86 -3.42 7.19
CA ARG A 49 -13.48 -2.56 6.16
C ARG A 49 -13.49 -1.07 6.55
N GLY A 50 -13.56 -0.78 7.86
CA GLY A 50 -13.58 0.59 8.39
C GLY A 50 -12.26 1.36 8.29
N LEU A 51 -11.18 0.75 7.77
CA LEU A 51 -9.92 1.44 7.52
C LEU A 51 -10.03 2.46 6.38
N LEU A 52 -10.92 2.22 5.41
CA LEU A 52 -11.24 3.20 4.37
C LEU A 52 -12.45 4.05 4.79
N PRO A 53 -12.44 5.37 4.50
CA PRO A 53 -13.61 6.20 4.68
C PRO A 53 -14.76 5.74 3.76
N LYS A 54 -15.99 6.08 4.13
CA LYS A 54 -17.15 5.88 3.25
C LYS A 54 -17.04 6.78 2.02
N GLY A 55 -17.62 6.35 0.90
CA GLY A 55 -17.68 7.16 -0.32
C GLY A 55 -16.48 7.01 -1.26
N VAL A 56 -15.81 5.85 -1.23
CA VAL A 56 -14.86 5.46 -2.27
C VAL A 56 -15.57 5.47 -3.62
N ARG A 57 -14.99 6.19 -4.58
CA ARG A 57 -15.55 6.35 -5.94
C ARG A 57 -14.98 5.32 -6.91
N SER A 58 -13.69 5.05 -6.80
CA SER A 58 -13.00 4.04 -7.61
C SER A 58 -11.75 3.56 -6.88
N TYR A 59 -11.20 2.45 -7.34
CA TYR A 59 -9.90 1.95 -6.92
C TYR A 59 -9.17 1.30 -8.09
N ILE A 60 -7.86 1.19 -7.97
CA ILE A 60 -6.99 0.41 -8.84
C ILE A 60 -6.21 -0.54 -7.94
N LEU A 61 -6.24 -1.83 -8.26
CA LEU A 61 -5.42 -2.84 -7.59
C LEU A 61 -4.52 -3.50 -8.64
N ASN A 62 -3.22 -3.35 -8.47
CA ASN A 62 -2.22 -3.97 -9.32
C ASN A 62 -1.85 -5.38 -8.81
N PRO A 63 -1.31 -6.26 -9.68
CA PRO A 63 -0.91 -7.62 -9.30
C PRO A 63 0.17 -7.70 -8.21
N ASP A 64 0.97 -6.64 -8.05
CA ASP A 64 2.00 -6.50 -7.01
C ASP A 64 1.42 -6.10 -5.64
N GLY A 65 0.11 -5.88 -5.55
CA GLY A 65 -0.57 -5.45 -4.33
C GLY A 65 -0.65 -3.93 -4.20
N LYS A 66 -0.17 -3.13 -5.16
CA LYS A 66 -0.37 -1.68 -5.10
C LYS A 66 -1.86 -1.35 -5.25
N LEU A 67 -2.44 -0.82 -4.18
CA LEU A 67 -3.82 -0.37 -4.09
C LEU A 67 -3.85 1.15 -4.08
N GLU A 68 -4.54 1.74 -5.04
CA GLU A 68 -4.85 3.17 -5.11
C GLU A 68 -6.36 3.36 -5.03
N VAL A 69 -6.80 4.27 -4.17
CA VAL A 69 -8.20 4.54 -3.89
C VAL A 69 -8.49 6.01 -4.20
N THR A 70 -9.61 6.25 -4.88
CA THR A 70 -10.06 7.61 -5.24
C THR A 70 -11.36 7.95 -4.53
N LEU A 71 -11.38 9.10 -3.87
CA LEU A 71 -12.55 9.72 -3.26
C LEU A 71 -13.09 10.84 -4.17
N SER A 72 -14.28 11.34 -3.85
CA SER A 72 -14.82 12.52 -4.55
C SER A 72 -14.07 13.82 -4.25
N ARG A 73 -13.49 13.90 -3.06
CA ARG A 73 -12.76 15.01 -2.49
C ARG A 73 -11.93 14.47 -1.33
N GLU A 74 -11.00 15.28 -0.81
CA GLU A 74 -10.34 14.96 0.46
C GLU A 74 -11.38 14.75 1.59
N CYS A 75 -11.20 13.72 2.43
CA CYS A 75 -12.00 13.57 3.66
C CYS A 75 -11.13 13.86 4.88
N ARG A 76 -11.59 14.76 5.75
CA ARG A 76 -11.00 14.97 7.07
C ARG A 76 -12.05 14.71 8.13
N PHE A 77 -11.71 13.90 9.12
CA PHE A 77 -12.62 13.60 10.22
C PHE A 77 -11.87 13.35 11.53
N PRO A 78 -12.47 13.72 12.68
CA PRO A 78 -11.87 13.45 13.98
C PRO A 78 -12.07 11.98 14.36
N VAL A 79 -11.02 11.34 14.87
CA VAL A 79 -11.06 10.01 15.47
C VAL A 79 -10.60 10.10 16.93
N ASN A 80 -11.28 9.38 17.82
CA ASN A 80 -10.82 9.24 19.20
C ASN A 80 -9.94 8.00 19.32
N LEU A 81 -8.62 8.16 19.49
CA LEU A 81 -7.70 7.02 19.62
C LEU A 81 -7.17 6.81 21.03
N GLY A 82 -8.07 6.81 21.98
CA GLY A 82 -7.78 6.89 23.39
C GLY A 82 -8.23 8.25 23.91
N GLY A 83 -9.39 8.75 23.53
CA GLY A 83 -9.97 9.96 24.14
C GLY A 83 -9.15 11.24 24.05
N GLN A 84 -8.10 11.28 23.25
CA GLN A 84 -7.86 12.45 22.43
C GLN A 84 -8.38 12.22 21.03
N ARG A 85 -8.69 13.37 20.49
CA ARG A 85 -9.17 13.58 19.16
C ARG A 85 -7.96 13.84 18.28
N PHE A 86 -7.75 12.95 17.34
CA PHE A 86 -6.85 13.17 16.22
C PHE A 86 -7.69 13.53 15.00
N ASN A 87 -7.20 14.44 14.17
CA ASN A 87 -7.84 14.64 12.86
C ASN A 87 -7.13 13.73 11.86
N LEU A 88 -7.86 12.74 11.35
CA LEU A 88 -7.40 11.90 10.25
C LEU A 88 -7.80 12.59 8.94
N GLN A 89 -6.86 12.72 8.01
CA GLN A 89 -7.07 13.29 6.69
C GLN A 89 -6.69 12.27 5.62
N PHE A 90 -7.61 12.04 4.69
CA PHE A 90 -7.39 11.31 3.46
C PHE A 90 -7.38 12.31 2.30
N ALA A 91 -6.34 12.24 1.47
CA ALA A 91 -6.31 12.93 0.18
C ALA A 91 -7.42 12.38 -0.75
N SER A 92 -7.72 13.11 -1.83
CA SER A 92 -8.67 12.62 -2.84
C SER A 92 -8.19 11.35 -3.54
N THR A 93 -6.87 11.14 -3.59
CA THR A 93 -6.23 9.91 -4.03
C THR A 93 -5.22 9.50 -2.99
N PHE A 94 -5.32 8.26 -2.52
CA PHE A 94 -4.46 7.71 -1.48
C PHE A 94 -4.28 6.21 -1.71
N GLY A 95 -3.27 5.60 -1.07
CA GLY A 95 -3.00 4.20 -1.32
C GLY A 95 -1.79 3.67 -0.58
N GLY A 96 -1.36 2.49 -0.99
CA GLY A 96 -0.20 1.78 -0.48
C GLY A 96 -0.07 0.41 -1.14
N VAL A 97 0.87 -0.39 -0.68
CA VAL A 97 1.03 -1.79 -1.10
C VAL A 97 0.41 -2.68 -0.04
N ILE A 98 -0.65 -3.41 -0.40
CA ILE A 98 -1.38 -4.29 0.52
C ILE A 98 -0.87 -5.73 0.43
N HIS A 99 -0.59 -6.29 1.60
CA HIS A 99 -0.32 -7.70 1.82
C HIS A 99 -1.22 -8.22 2.94
N ALA A 100 -1.28 -9.54 3.13
CA ALA A 100 -2.03 -10.11 4.24
C ALA A 100 -1.52 -9.58 5.59
N GLY A 101 -2.32 -8.76 6.27
CA GLY A 101 -2.01 -8.20 7.58
C GLY A 101 -1.02 -7.02 7.59
N SER A 102 -0.51 -6.54 6.45
CA SER A 102 0.31 -5.33 6.38
C SER A 102 -0.02 -4.43 5.18
N ILE A 103 0.11 -3.11 5.38
CA ILE A 103 0.09 -2.13 4.28
C ILE A 103 1.36 -1.30 4.40
N THR A 104 2.17 -1.31 3.34
CA THR A 104 3.42 -0.56 3.25
C THR A 104 3.29 0.57 2.23
N GLU A 105 4.29 1.46 2.18
CA GLU A 105 4.33 2.56 1.22
C GLU A 105 3.04 3.41 1.20
N VAL A 106 2.45 3.59 2.39
CA VAL A 106 1.19 4.31 2.55
C VAL A 106 1.40 5.79 2.26
N TYR A 107 0.55 6.35 1.41
CA TYR A 107 0.57 7.77 1.05
C TYR A 107 -0.85 8.35 1.04
N GLY A 108 -0.96 9.67 1.20
CA GLY A 108 -2.23 10.40 1.16
C GLY A 108 -3.12 10.18 2.39
N VAL A 109 -2.54 9.70 3.50
CA VAL A 109 -3.22 9.52 4.80
C VAL A 109 -2.38 10.19 5.90
N ASP A 110 -2.93 11.22 6.53
CA ASP A 110 -2.25 12.03 7.55
C ASP A 110 -3.01 12.03 8.87
N VAL A 111 -2.28 11.92 9.99
CA VAL A 111 -2.83 12.04 11.34
C VAL A 111 -2.31 13.32 11.98
N GLN A 112 -3.21 14.26 12.27
CA GLN A 112 -2.86 15.45 13.04
C GLN A 112 -2.88 15.12 14.54
N VAL A 113 -1.69 15.00 15.13
CA VAL A 113 -1.50 14.81 16.57
C VAL A 113 -1.39 16.15 17.29
N LYS A 114 -2.26 16.38 18.29
CA LYS A 114 -2.08 17.42 19.31
C LYS A 114 -1.43 16.74 20.52
N TYR A 115 -0.33 17.26 21.04
CA TYR A 115 0.42 16.69 22.16
C TYR A 115 -0.46 16.40 23.41
N ALA A 116 -0.88 15.16 23.68
CA ALA A 116 -1.40 14.72 25.00
C ALA A 116 -1.46 13.15 25.14
N TRP A 117 -1.86 12.60 26.30
CA TRP A 117 -1.99 11.16 26.67
C TRP A 117 -3.45 10.57 26.71
N LEU A 118 -3.73 9.33 26.25
CA LEU A 118 -5.04 8.90 25.66
C LEU A 118 -5.78 7.61 26.26
N GLY A 119 -7.08 7.66 26.71
CA GLY A 119 -8.11 6.56 26.74
C GLY A 119 -9.54 6.83 26.13
N PHE A 120 -10.20 5.89 25.41
CA PHE A 120 -11.21 6.04 24.29
C PHE A 120 -12.70 6.29 24.66
N SER A 121 -13.52 6.95 23.79
CA SER A 121 -14.99 7.14 24.02
C SER A 121 -16.00 7.05 22.83
N GLN A 122 -15.76 7.48 21.58
CA GLN A 122 -16.74 7.30 20.44
C GLN A 122 -16.16 7.67 19.04
N VAL A 123 -16.74 7.17 17.93
CA VAL A 123 -16.37 7.45 16.51
C VAL A 123 -17.60 7.85 15.65
N GLU A 124 -17.45 8.80 14.71
CA GLU A 124 -18.49 9.25 13.75
C GLU A 124 -18.06 9.13 12.25
N PRO A 125 -19.00 8.99 11.28
CA PRO A 125 -18.70 8.77 9.85
C PRO A 125 -18.48 10.04 8.98
N CYS A 126 -17.64 9.95 7.93
CA CYS A 126 -17.50 10.96 6.85
C CYS A 126 -18.86 11.19 6.14
N ARG A 127 -19.24 12.46 5.93
CA ARG A 127 -20.43 12.90 5.18
C ARG A 127 -20.05 13.65 3.90
#